data_AF-A0A6J8D2Y3-F1
#
_entry.id   AF-A0A6J8D2Y3-F1
#
_cell.length_a   1.000
_cell.length_b   1.000
_cell.length_c   1.000
_cell.angle_alpha   90.00
_cell.angle_beta   90.00
_cell.angle_gamma   90.00
#
_symmetry.space_group_name_H-M   'P 1'
#
loop_
_entity.id
_entity.type
_entity.pdbx_description
1 polymer ?
#
loop_
_entity_poly.entity_id
_entity_poly.type
_entity_poly.pdbx_seq_one_letter_code
_entity_poly.pdbx_strand_id
1 'polypeptide(L)'
;MCCDECDIWHHRSCIELYTVDYELLQRSNIQWLCCKCESINVSSFTFHSCELNTSNYYEALTHEISFESVSSAAVNYIKPDNICGKESWLKGEKPGKTNTKDAIKFSEVFPDDYTAYRNDRRTHVGGVSILVYKDIISVEQSSLVTNYEIEWIKIHLKGKKELLIVSFYMPYRNMKYLDELEKTVQMTASSNTNIMLTGDLTVLI
;
A
#
# COMPACT_ATOMS: atom_id res chain seq x y z
N MET A 1 9.24 -16.77 -1.60
CA MET A 1 8.94 -17.42 -0.30
C MET A 1 9.72 -16.68 0.76
N CYS A 2 9.07 -16.17 1.81
CA CYS A 2 9.77 -15.55 2.95
C CYS A 2 10.00 -16.63 4.03
N CYS A 3 11.16 -16.62 4.68
CA CYS A 3 11.40 -17.45 5.86
C CYS A 3 11.00 -16.69 7.12
N ASP A 4 10.21 -17.30 8.00
CA ASP A 4 9.70 -16.68 9.23
C ASP A 4 10.78 -16.46 10.30
N GLU A 5 11.86 -17.24 10.28
CA GLU A 5 12.93 -17.18 11.29
C GLU A 5 14.06 -16.20 10.93
N CYS A 6 14.30 -15.98 9.64
CA CYS A 6 15.40 -15.12 9.19
C CYS A 6 14.98 -13.96 8.28
N ASP A 7 13.67 -13.79 8.07
CA ASP A 7 13.03 -12.72 7.28
C ASP A 7 13.61 -12.55 5.87
N ILE A 8 14.06 -13.65 5.26
CA ILE A 8 14.70 -13.63 3.94
C ILE A 8 13.77 -14.15 2.86
N TRP A 9 13.68 -13.36 1.79
CA TRP A 9 12.93 -13.68 0.59
C TRP A 9 13.78 -14.54 -0.36
N HIS A 10 13.32 -15.74 -0.60
CA HIS A 10 13.85 -16.65 -1.60
C HIS A 10 13.04 -16.53 -2.89
N HIS A 11 13.73 -16.28 -4.02
CA HIS A 11 13.12 -16.43 -5.34
C HIS A 11 12.83 -17.91 -5.59
N ARG A 12 11.66 -18.18 -6.16
CA ARG A 12 11.22 -19.54 -6.51
C ARG A 12 12.25 -20.28 -7.40
N SER A 13 12.81 -19.58 -8.37
CA SER A 13 13.85 -20.12 -9.26
C SER A 13 15.18 -20.40 -8.57
N CYS A 14 15.55 -19.61 -7.56
CA CYS A 14 16.82 -19.75 -6.85
C CYS A 14 16.84 -20.94 -5.87
N ILE A 15 15.68 -21.51 -5.55
CA ILE A 15 15.54 -22.72 -4.70
C ILE A 15 14.96 -23.90 -5.48
N GLU A 16 14.98 -23.83 -6.81
CA GLU A 16 14.53 -24.89 -7.72
C GLU A 16 13.09 -25.37 -7.45
N LEU A 17 12.23 -24.48 -6.99
CA LEU A 17 10.86 -24.82 -6.64
C LEU A 17 9.95 -24.79 -7.89
N TYR A 18 9.48 -25.96 -8.33
CA TYR A 18 8.60 -26.09 -9.49
C TYR A 18 7.18 -25.61 -9.21
N THR A 19 6.35 -25.45 -10.26
CA THR A 19 5.01 -24.84 -10.12
C THR A 19 4.13 -25.71 -9.25
N VAL A 20 4.21 -27.02 -9.48
CA VAL A 20 3.48 -28.03 -8.72
C VAL A 20 3.87 -27.97 -7.24
N ASP A 21 5.16 -27.86 -6.91
CA ASP A 21 5.63 -27.80 -5.52
C ASP A 21 5.23 -26.49 -4.83
N TYR A 22 5.21 -25.38 -5.57
CA TYR A 22 4.73 -24.09 -5.07
C TYR A 22 3.22 -24.10 -4.78
N GLU A 23 2.41 -24.69 -5.66
CA GLU A 23 0.97 -24.90 -5.42
C GLU A 23 0.70 -25.86 -4.26
N LEU A 24 1.56 -26.87 -4.11
CA LEU A 24 1.53 -27.78 -2.98
C LEU A 24 1.84 -27.02 -1.67
N LEU A 25 2.82 -26.13 -1.65
CA LEU A 25 3.15 -25.31 -0.47
C LEU A 25 2.01 -24.41 -0.01
N GLN A 26 1.11 -23.97 -0.92
CA GLN A 26 -0.10 -23.24 -0.54
C GLN A 26 -1.10 -24.08 0.27
N ARG A 27 -0.94 -25.41 0.32
CA ARG A 27 -1.75 -26.29 1.15
C ARG A 27 -1.21 -26.29 2.58
N SER A 28 -2.11 -26.25 3.56
CA SER A 28 -1.83 -26.02 4.99
C SER A 28 -1.02 -27.12 5.72
N ASN A 29 -0.51 -28.13 5.00
CA ASN A 29 0.15 -29.30 5.57
C ASN A 29 1.53 -29.59 4.98
N ILE A 30 2.11 -28.63 4.25
CA ILE A 30 3.44 -28.81 3.65
C ILE A 30 4.42 -27.84 4.31
N GLN A 31 5.57 -28.38 4.69
CA GLN A 31 6.66 -27.66 5.33
C GLN A 31 7.82 -27.51 4.34
N TRP A 32 8.55 -26.39 4.40
CA TRP A 32 9.78 -26.23 3.64
C TRP A 32 10.93 -25.77 4.54
N LEU A 33 12.14 -26.24 4.23
CA LEU A 33 13.34 -25.91 4.99
C LEU A 33 14.01 -24.67 4.39
N CYS A 34 14.34 -23.68 5.22
CA CYS A 34 15.12 -22.53 4.77
C CYS A 34 16.55 -22.96 4.43
N CYS A 35 17.00 -22.68 3.20
CA CYS A 35 18.37 -23.00 2.78
C CYS A 35 19.45 -22.12 3.44
N LYS A 36 19.06 -21.11 4.24
CA LYS A 36 20.00 -20.23 4.94
C LYS A 36 20.09 -20.52 6.44
N CYS A 37 18.96 -20.68 7.12
CA CYS A 37 18.93 -20.88 8.58
C CYS A 37 18.51 -22.29 9.00
N GLU A 38 18.19 -23.17 8.03
CA GLU A 38 17.74 -24.55 8.25
C GLU A 38 16.43 -24.67 9.07
N SER A 39 15.77 -23.55 9.32
CA SER A 39 14.48 -23.54 10.00
C SER A 39 13.38 -24.14 9.13
N ILE A 40 12.49 -24.91 9.77
CA ILE A 40 11.27 -25.45 9.16
C ILE A 40 10.25 -24.32 9.14
N ASN A 41 9.92 -23.85 7.93
CA ASN A 41 8.81 -22.94 7.75
C ASN A 41 7.52 -23.75 7.64
N VAL A 42 6.64 -23.55 8.60
CA VAL A 42 5.23 -23.93 8.50
C VAL A 42 4.51 -22.89 7.64
N SER A 43 3.37 -23.21 7.03
CA SER A 43 2.64 -22.30 6.14
C SER A 43 2.12 -21.06 6.90
N SER A 44 2.99 -20.11 7.16
CA SER A 44 2.71 -18.72 7.49
C SER A 44 2.92 -17.93 6.21
N PHE A 45 2.01 -18.07 5.24
CA PHE A 45 1.92 -17.08 4.18
C PHE A 45 1.35 -15.81 4.79
N THR A 46 2.15 -15.06 5.54
CA THR A 46 1.77 -13.73 6.01
C THR A 46 1.80 -12.76 4.84
N PHE A 47 0.74 -12.79 4.04
CA PHE A 47 0.02 -11.53 3.89
C PHE A 47 -0.27 -11.07 5.32
N HIS A 48 0.20 -9.89 5.74
CA HIS A 48 -0.43 -9.23 6.87
C HIS A 48 -1.83 -8.75 6.41
N SER A 49 -2.71 -9.67 5.99
CA SER A 49 -4.13 -9.54 6.24
C SER A 49 -4.26 -9.68 7.74
N CYS A 50 -4.47 -8.57 8.43
CA CYS A 50 -4.87 -8.59 9.83
C CYS A 50 -6.28 -9.21 9.87
N GLU A 51 -6.37 -10.55 9.94
CA GLU A 51 -7.60 -11.21 10.35
C GLU A 51 -7.76 -10.95 11.85
N LEU A 52 -8.36 -9.80 12.16
CA LEU A 52 -8.78 -9.47 13.51
C LEU A 52 -9.79 -10.54 13.92
N ASN A 53 -9.36 -11.45 14.79
CA ASN A 53 -10.25 -12.40 15.43
C ASN A 53 -11.10 -11.62 16.46
N THR A 54 -12.10 -10.90 15.96
CA THR A 54 -13.08 -10.23 16.79
C THR A 54 -13.98 -11.31 17.37
N SER A 55 -13.66 -11.76 18.58
CA SER A 55 -14.67 -12.41 19.41
C SER A 55 -15.66 -11.32 19.82
N ASN A 56 -16.71 -11.15 19.04
CA ASN A 56 -17.81 -10.25 19.38
C ASN A 56 -18.44 -10.76 20.69
N TYR A 57 -18.15 -10.07 21.80
CA TYR A 57 -18.81 -10.30 23.10
C TYR A 57 -20.24 -9.74 23.14
N TYR A 58 -20.70 -9.14 22.04
CA TYR A 58 -22.00 -8.49 21.93
C TYR A 58 -22.75 -9.00 20.69
N GLU A 59 -24.07 -9.15 20.83
CA GLU A 59 -24.99 -9.66 19.81
C GLU A 59 -24.88 -8.90 18.47
N ALA A 60 -25.24 -9.60 17.38
CA ALA A 60 -25.16 -9.11 16.01
C ALA A 60 -25.84 -7.73 15.84
N LEU A 61 -25.04 -6.70 15.54
CA LEU A 61 -25.50 -5.34 15.35
C LEU A 61 -26.14 -5.18 13.96
N THR A 62 -27.44 -4.87 13.95
CA THR A 62 -28.29 -4.67 12.77
C THR A 62 -28.11 -3.30 12.11
N HIS A 63 -26.91 -2.70 12.12
CA HIS A 63 -26.66 -1.41 11.50
C HIS A 63 -25.33 -1.40 10.73
N GLU A 64 -25.41 -0.92 9.49
CA GLU A 64 -24.29 -0.80 8.54
C GLU A 64 -23.11 -0.05 9.19
N ILE A 65 -21.99 -0.75 9.35
CA ILE A 65 -20.74 -0.18 9.85
C ILE A 65 -20.10 0.60 8.70
N SER A 66 -19.88 1.92 8.89
CA SER A 66 -19.18 2.75 7.91
C SER A 66 -17.70 2.36 7.82
N PHE A 67 -17.12 2.45 6.62
CA PHE A 67 -15.70 2.16 6.33
C PHE A 67 -14.72 2.88 7.28
N GLU A 68 -15.14 4.03 7.84
CA GLU A 68 -14.40 4.84 8.80
C GLU A 68 -14.00 4.07 10.07
N SER A 69 -14.88 3.24 10.63
CA SER A 69 -14.62 2.64 11.94
C SER A 69 -13.57 1.51 11.90
N VAL A 70 -13.46 0.80 10.77
CA VAL A 70 -12.49 -0.29 10.59
C VAL A 70 -11.10 0.27 10.32
N SER A 71 -11.01 1.35 9.53
CA SER A 71 -9.74 2.02 9.24
C SER A 71 -9.11 2.61 10.51
N SER A 72 -9.88 3.34 11.33
CA SER A 72 -9.36 3.94 12.56
C SER A 72 -8.87 2.91 13.58
N ALA A 73 -9.53 1.76 13.71
CA ALA A 73 -9.11 0.70 14.62
C ALA A 73 -7.75 0.09 14.21
N ALA A 74 -7.58 -0.19 12.92
CA ALA A 74 -6.32 -0.71 12.38
C ALA A 74 -5.17 0.30 12.54
N VAL A 75 -5.42 1.59 12.27
CA VAL A 75 -4.41 2.64 12.48
C VAL A 75 -4.01 2.75 13.94
N ASN A 76 -4.98 2.76 14.86
CA ASN A 76 -4.70 2.87 16.29
C ASN A 76 -3.92 1.67 16.86
N TYR A 77 -4.17 0.46 16.33
CA TYR A 77 -3.50 -0.76 16.76
C TYR A 77 -2.09 -0.90 16.18
N ILE A 78 -1.97 -0.77 14.85
CA ILE A 78 -0.71 -0.99 14.13
C ILE A 78 0.23 0.22 14.29
N LYS A 79 -0.32 1.43 14.39
CA LYS A 79 0.41 2.71 14.38
C LYS A 79 1.45 2.80 13.26
N PRO A 80 1.03 2.61 11.99
CA PRO A 80 1.95 2.56 10.87
C PRO A 80 2.58 3.94 10.59
N ASP A 81 3.85 3.97 10.21
CA ASP A 81 4.51 5.22 9.78
C ASP A 81 3.98 5.75 8.43
N ASN A 82 3.53 4.83 7.58
CA ASN A 82 3.01 5.12 6.24
C ASN A 82 1.80 4.23 5.92
N ILE A 83 0.77 4.82 5.30
CA ILE A 83 -0.43 4.11 4.84
C ILE A 83 -0.68 4.51 3.38
N CYS A 84 -0.91 3.53 2.51
CA CYS A 84 -1.25 3.77 1.11
C CYS A 84 -2.69 3.29 0.84
N GLY A 85 -3.60 4.24 0.65
CA GLY A 85 -5.01 3.98 0.39
C GLY A 85 -5.36 3.93 -1.09
N LYS A 86 -6.31 3.08 -1.46
CA LYS A 86 -6.93 2.97 -2.79
C LYS A 86 -8.43 3.07 -2.61
N GLU A 87 -9.12 3.46 -3.69
CA GLU A 87 -10.57 3.54 -3.68
C GLU A 87 -11.11 4.41 -2.55
N SER A 88 -10.46 5.55 -2.29
CA SER A 88 -10.86 6.46 -1.21
C SER A 88 -12.28 7.01 -1.40
N TRP A 89 -12.71 7.13 -2.67
CA TRP A 89 -13.99 7.67 -3.12
C TRP A 89 -14.26 9.10 -2.61
N LEU A 90 -13.18 9.77 -2.21
CA LEU A 90 -13.20 11.14 -1.76
C LEU A 90 -13.18 12.10 -2.96
N LYS A 91 -13.50 13.37 -2.68
CA LYS A 91 -13.61 14.41 -3.69
C LYS A 91 -12.70 15.59 -3.37
N GLY A 92 -12.16 16.16 -4.45
CA GLY A 92 -11.78 17.56 -4.50
C GLY A 92 -10.33 17.88 -4.15
N GLU A 93 -9.53 16.89 -3.77
CA GLU A 93 -8.10 17.05 -3.55
C GLU A 93 -7.29 16.49 -4.73
N LYS A 94 -6.40 17.32 -5.28
CA LYS A 94 -5.52 16.95 -6.38
C LYS A 94 -4.11 17.48 -6.13
N PRO A 95 -3.07 16.68 -6.42
CA PRO A 95 -1.69 17.09 -6.19
C PRO A 95 -1.32 18.33 -7.00
N GLY A 96 -0.59 19.25 -6.37
CA GLY A 96 -0.16 20.50 -6.99
C GLY A 96 -1.29 21.40 -7.50
N LYS A 97 -2.55 21.18 -7.08
CA LYS A 97 -3.71 21.98 -7.50
C LYS A 97 -4.46 22.52 -6.29
N THR A 98 -5.14 23.65 -6.49
CA THR A 98 -6.06 24.19 -5.48
C THR A 98 -7.27 23.26 -5.35
N ASN A 99 -7.62 22.93 -4.10
CA ASN A 99 -8.78 22.10 -3.79
C ASN A 99 -10.08 22.72 -4.31
N THR A 100 -11.03 21.86 -4.69
CA THR A 100 -12.37 22.32 -5.06
C THR A 100 -13.14 22.81 -3.83
N LYS A 101 -14.17 23.65 -4.02
CA LYS A 101 -14.96 24.20 -2.91
C LYS A 101 -15.67 23.14 -2.08
N ASP A 102 -15.96 22.00 -2.70
CA ASP A 102 -16.63 20.84 -2.15
C ASP A 102 -15.65 19.71 -1.81
N ALA A 103 -14.35 20.02 -1.66
CA ALA A 103 -13.36 19.04 -1.27
C ALA A 103 -13.61 18.57 0.17
N ILE A 104 -13.63 17.25 0.35
CA ILE A 104 -13.73 16.64 1.68
C ILE A 104 -12.43 16.93 2.42
N LYS A 105 -12.51 17.50 3.62
CA LYS A 105 -11.32 17.85 4.38
C LYS A 105 -10.63 16.60 4.95
N PHE A 106 -9.32 16.70 5.10
CA PHE A 106 -8.51 15.67 5.72
C PHE A 106 -9.05 15.20 7.08
N SER A 107 -9.33 16.15 7.99
CA SER A 107 -9.78 15.87 9.36
C SER A 107 -11.19 15.26 9.44
N GLU A 108 -11.93 15.20 8.33
CA GLU A 108 -13.23 14.53 8.30
C GLU A 108 -13.09 13.01 8.16
N VAL A 109 -11.96 12.54 7.61
CA VAL A 109 -11.79 11.13 7.22
C VAL A 109 -10.58 10.48 7.89
N PHE A 110 -9.51 11.24 8.06
CA PHE A 110 -8.22 10.70 8.45
C PHE A 110 -7.79 11.16 9.84
N PRO A 111 -7.02 10.33 10.58
CA PRO A 111 -6.50 10.69 11.89
C PRO A 111 -5.59 11.93 11.88
N ASP A 112 -5.72 12.77 12.90
CA ASP A 112 -5.01 14.05 13.00
C ASP A 112 -3.49 13.92 13.20
N ASP A 113 -2.96 12.74 13.47
CA ASP A 113 -1.53 12.47 13.66
C ASP A 113 -0.80 12.16 12.34
N TYR A 114 -1.52 12.18 11.21
CA TYR A 114 -0.95 11.98 9.88
C TYR A 114 -1.02 13.24 9.01
N THR A 115 -0.14 13.29 8.02
CA THR A 115 -0.24 14.15 6.86
C THR A 115 -0.76 13.31 5.71
N ALA A 116 -1.88 13.68 5.07
CA ALA A 116 -2.33 13.04 3.85
C ALA A 116 -1.87 13.77 2.59
N TYR A 117 -1.58 12.97 1.59
CA TYR A 117 -1.42 13.35 0.19
C TYR A 117 -2.46 12.61 -0.61
N ARG A 118 -3.24 13.32 -1.42
CA ARG A 118 -4.42 12.75 -2.09
C ARG A 118 -4.47 13.12 -3.56
N ASN A 119 -4.85 12.12 -4.34
CA ASN A 119 -5.18 12.27 -5.75
C ASN A 119 -6.57 11.70 -6.00
N ASP A 120 -7.57 12.49 -5.63
CA ASP A 120 -8.98 12.15 -5.77
C ASP A 120 -9.43 12.29 -7.21
N ARG A 121 -10.48 11.58 -7.61
CA ARG A 121 -11.16 11.89 -8.87
C ARG A 121 -12.06 13.12 -8.69
N ARG A 122 -12.47 13.73 -9.81
CA ARG A 122 -13.52 14.77 -9.79
C ARG A 122 -14.88 14.19 -9.38
N THR A 123 -15.04 12.87 -9.51
CA THR A 123 -16.22 12.07 -9.20
C THR A 123 -15.99 11.26 -7.92
N HIS A 124 -17.06 10.83 -7.24
CA HIS A 124 -17.01 9.97 -6.04
C HIS A 124 -16.69 8.49 -6.34
N VAL A 125 -15.66 8.23 -7.16
CA VAL A 125 -15.27 6.87 -7.54
C VAL A 125 -13.76 6.84 -7.67
N GLY A 126 -13.12 5.82 -7.10
CA GLY A 126 -11.66 5.66 -7.12
C GLY A 126 -10.93 6.64 -6.20
N GLY A 127 -9.72 7.04 -6.57
CA GLY A 127 -8.85 7.91 -5.79
C GLY A 127 -7.76 7.12 -5.05
N VAL A 128 -6.61 7.78 -4.85
CA VAL A 128 -5.49 7.23 -4.09
C VAL A 128 -5.02 8.22 -3.05
N SER A 129 -4.54 7.68 -1.93
CA SER A 129 -3.97 8.49 -0.86
C SER A 129 -2.66 7.88 -0.35
N ILE A 130 -1.83 8.73 0.22
CA ILE A 130 -0.68 8.36 1.03
C ILE A 130 -0.77 9.15 2.33
N LEU A 131 -0.80 8.45 3.47
CA LEU A 131 -0.70 9.07 4.78
C LEU A 131 0.69 8.82 5.34
N VAL A 132 1.28 9.84 5.95
CA VAL A 132 2.59 9.78 6.60
C VAL A 132 2.46 10.33 8.01
N TYR A 133 2.94 9.59 9.00
CA TYR A 133 2.93 10.06 10.38
C TYR A 133 3.67 11.41 10.51
N LYS A 134 3.10 12.37 11.25
CA LYS A 134 3.53 13.78 11.22
C LYS A 134 4.98 14.05 11.63
N ASP A 135 5.59 13.15 12.41
CA ASP A 135 6.99 13.27 12.80
C ASP A 135 7.97 12.92 11.66
N ILE A 136 7.48 12.37 10.55
CA ILE A 136 8.26 12.04 9.37
C ILE A 136 8.16 13.16 8.33
N ILE A 137 9.32 13.69 7.93
CA ILE A 137 9.40 14.75 6.92
C ILE A 137 9.07 14.17 5.54
N SER A 138 7.90 14.54 5.03
CA SER A 138 7.42 14.13 3.71
C SER A 138 7.05 15.33 2.82
N VAL A 139 7.19 15.17 1.50
CA VAL A 139 6.95 16.21 0.50
C VAL A 139 6.25 15.62 -0.73
N GLU A 140 5.13 16.21 -1.13
CA GLU A 140 4.41 15.89 -2.37
C GLU A 140 5.31 16.13 -3.59
N GLN A 141 5.32 15.20 -4.55
CA GLN A 141 6.07 15.36 -5.80
C GLN A 141 5.17 15.93 -6.90
N SER A 142 4.88 17.23 -6.82
CA SER A 142 3.98 17.92 -7.76
C SER A 142 4.43 17.90 -9.23
N SER A 143 5.70 17.56 -9.50
CA SER A 143 6.23 17.37 -10.86
C SER A 143 5.89 16.01 -11.48
N LEU A 144 5.42 15.06 -10.68
CA LEU A 144 5.06 13.69 -11.08
C LEU A 144 3.55 13.48 -11.17
N VAL A 145 2.78 14.56 -11.13
CA VAL A 145 1.32 14.53 -11.11
C VAL A 145 0.79 14.10 -12.46
N THR A 146 -0.15 13.17 -12.44
CA THR A 146 -0.79 12.63 -13.64
C THR A 146 -2.30 12.82 -13.59
N ASN A 147 -2.98 12.55 -14.71
CA ASN A 147 -4.44 12.47 -14.72
C ASN A 147 -4.97 11.10 -14.22
N TYR A 148 -4.08 10.17 -13.92
CA TYR A 148 -4.38 8.84 -13.41
C TYR A 148 -4.22 8.80 -11.89
N GLU A 149 -4.60 7.67 -11.32
CA GLU A 149 -4.56 7.42 -9.87
C GLU A 149 -3.16 7.00 -9.44
N ILE A 150 -2.26 7.99 -9.49
CA ILE A 150 -0.86 7.87 -9.12
C ILE A 150 -0.52 9.03 -8.21
N GLU A 151 -0.13 8.73 -6.98
CA GLU A 151 0.33 9.72 -6.01
C GLU A 151 1.78 9.46 -5.64
N TRP A 152 2.61 10.50 -5.67
CA TRP A 152 4.04 10.41 -5.39
C TRP A 152 4.41 11.33 -4.24
N ILE A 153 5.09 10.76 -3.25
CA ILE A 153 5.71 11.54 -2.17
C ILE A 153 7.18 11.18 -2.04
N LYS A 154 7.92 12.09 -1.42
CA LYS A 154 9.30 11.89 -1.00
C LYS A 154 9.37 11.94 0.51
N ILE A 155 9.98 10.92 1.12
CA ILE A 155 10.31 10.87 2.55
C ILE A 155 11.80 11.15 2.75
N HIS A 156 12.10 12.05 3.68
CA HIS A 156 13.47 12.32 4.11
C HIS A 156 13.81 11.46 5.33
N LEU A 157 14.78 10.57 5.16
CA LEU A 157 15.27 9.70 6.20
C LEU A 157 16.59 10.27 6.77
N LYS A 158 16.65 10.49 8.09
CA LYS A 158 17.82 11.11 8.73
C LYS A 158 19.10 10.31 8.45
N GLY A 159 20.07 10.95 7.79
CA GLY A 159 21.38 10.35 7.48
C GLY A 159 21.31 9.20 6.47
N LYS A 160 20.21 9.06 5.73
CA LYS A 160 20.00 8.05 4.70
C LYS A 160 19.58 8.73 3.39
N LYS A 161 19.60 7.95 2.31
CA LYS A 161 19.03 8.40 1.03
C LYS A 161 17.53 8.63 1.19
N GLU A 162 17.02 9.57 0.41
CA GLU A 162 15.59 9.82 0.28
C GLU A 162 14.88 8.56 -0.24
N LEU A 163 13.64 8.38 0.22
CA LEU A 163 12.74 7.33 -0.25
C LEU A 163 11.58 7.97 -1.01
N LEU A 164 11.39 7.59 -2.26
CA LEU A 164 10.19 7.91 -3.00
C LEU A 164 9.14 6.82 -2.75
N ILE A 165 7.93 7.22 -2.41
CA ILE A 165 6.79 6.32 -2.28
C ILE A 165 5.79 6.69 -3.35
N VAL A 166 5.31 5.67 -4.07
CA VAL A 166 4.21 5.83 -5.01
C VAL A 166 3.03 4.95 -4.60
N SER A 167 1.85 5.56 -4.65
CA SER A 167 0.56 4.92 -4.48
C SER A 167 -0.14 4.92 -5.83
N PHE A 168 -0.18 3.75 -6.47
CA PHE A 168 -0.80 3.52 -7.78
C PHE A 168 -2.09 2.71 -7.67
N TYR A 169 -3.12 3.02 -8.44
CA TYR A 169 -4.34 2.23 -8.56
C TYR A 169 -4.74 2.10 -10.04
N MET A 170 -5.04 0.88 -10.48
CA MET A 170 -5.51 0.59 -11.81
C MET A 170 -6.94 -0.02 -11.75
N PRO A 171 -8.00 0.82 -11.74
CA PRO A 171 -9.39 0.38 -11.62
C PRO A 171 -9.85 -0.54 -12.75
N TYR A 172 -9.26 -0.34 -13.93
CA TYR A 172 -9.54 -1.10 -15.15
C TYR A 172 -8.21 -1.46 -15.76
N ARG A 173 -8.04 -2.72 -16.14
CA ARG A 173 -6.83 -3.19 -16.84
C ARG A 173 -6.66 -2.39 -18.14
N ASN A 174 -5.69 -1.49 -18.15
CA ASN A 174 -5.46 -0.59 -19.27
C ASN A 174 -3.99 -0.19 -19.31
N MET A 175 -3.33 -0.48 -20.45
CA MET A 175 -1.91 -0.19 -20.65
C MET A 175 -1.56 1.29 -20.43
N LYS A 176 -2.48 2.23 -20.68
CA LYS A 176 -2.21 3.65 -20.46
C LYS A 176 -1.89 4.01 -19.01
N TYR A 177 -2.43 3.27 -18.03
CA TYR A 177 -2.08 3.47 -16.62
C TYR A 177 -0.66 3.01 -16.35
N LEU A 178 -0.26 1.87 -16.94
CA LEU A 178 1.10 1.33 -16.81
C LEU A 178 2.12 2.19 -17.56
N ASP A 179 1.79 2.68 -18.76
CA ASP A 179 2.65 3.59 -19.53
C ASP A 179 2.91 4.89 -18.76
N GLU A 180 1.88 5.44 -18.10
CA GLU A 180 2.06 6.65 -17.28
C GLU A 180 2.85 6.35 -16.01
N LEU A 181 2.61 5.22 -15.35
CA LEU A 181 3.40 4.78 -14.20
C LEU A 181 4.88 4.64 -14.60
N GLU A 182 5.18 3.93 -15.69
CA GLU A 182 6.53 3.76 -16.22
C GLU A 182 7.18 5.11 -16.51
N LYS A 183 6.48 6.01 -17.20
CA LYS A 183 6.96 7.37 -17.46
C LYS A 183 7.33 8.11 -16.17
N THR A 184 6.47 8.08 -15.15
CA THR A 184 6.79 8.75 -13.87
C THR A 184 7.97 8.09 -13.14
N VAL A 185 8.10 6.76 -13.19
CA VAL A 185 9.27 6.05 -12.65
C VAL A 185 10.55 6.46 -13.39
N GLN A 186 10.53 6.53 -14.72
CA GLN A 186 11.68 6.96 -15.52
C GLN A 186 12.11 8.40 -15.21
N MET A 187 11.15 9.31 -14.95
CA MET A 187 11.47 10.67 -14.50
C MET A 187 12.22 10.69 -13.16
N THR A 188 11.96 9.72 -12.28
CA THR A 188 12.67 9.58 -11.00
C THR A 188 14.02 8.86 -11.12
N ALA A 189 14.23 8.05 -12.17
CA ALA A 189 15.38 7.18 -12.35
C ALA A 189 16.73 7.90 -12.57
N SER A 190 16.69 9.20 -12.92
CA SER A 190 17.90 10.05 -12.98
C SER A 190 18.55 10.29 -11.60
N SER A 191 17.81 9.99 -10.52
CA SER A 191 18.27 10.09 -9.15
C SER A 191 18.55 8.69 -8.58
N ASN A 192 19.69 8.50 -7.91
CA ASN A 192 20.08 7.24 -7.25
C ASN A 192 19.25 6.99 -5.97
N THR A 193 17.93 7.06 -6.12
CA THR A 193 16.90 7.16 -5.08
C THR A 193 16.18 5.84 -4.94
N ASN A 194 15.85 5.47 -3.71
CA ASN A 194 15.08 4.25 -3.44
C ASN A 194 13.60 4.54 -3.74
N ILE A 195 12.91 3.61 -4.42
CA ILE A 195 11.50 3.73 -4.76
C ILE A 195 10.74 2.57 -4.11
N MET A 196 9.68 2.90 -3.36
CA MET A 196 8.69 1.95 -2.87
C MET A 196 7.40 2.13 -3.68
N LEU A 197 7.07 1.11 -4.48
CA LEU A 197 5.86 1.10 -5.29
C LEU A 197 4.77 0.30 -4.58
N THR A 198 3.61 0.93 -4.38
CA THR A 198 2.50 0.35 -3.63
C THR A 198 1.19 0.45 -4.41
N GLY A 199 0.32 -0.53 -4.18
CA GLY A 199 -1.08 -0.44 -4.51
C GLY A 199 -1.66 -1.68 -5.15
N ASP A 200 -2.90 -1.54 -5.61
CA ASP A 200 -3.58 -2.60 -6.31
C ASP A 200 -3.23 -2.53 -7.80
N LEU A 201 -2.31 -3.42 -8.17
CA LEU A 201 -1.79 -3.55 -9.52
C LEU A 201 -2.62 -4.52 -10.36
N THR A 202 -3.57 -5.26 -9.75
CA THR A 202 -4.36 -6.37 -10.33
C THR A 202 -3.69 -7.03 -11.56
N VAL A 203 -2.49 -7.59 -11.36
CA VAL A 203 -1.77 -8.33 -12.40
C VAL A 203 -2.10 -9.82 -12.25
N LEU A 204 -3.26 -10.24 -12.76
CA LEU A 204 -3.48 -11.66 -13.06
C LEU A 204 -2.62 -12.01 -14.28
N ILE A 205 -1.57 -12.79 -14.03
CA ILE A 205 -0.71 -13.46 -15.02
C ILE A 205 -1.33 -14.83 -15.30
#